data_AF-A0A848UVJ8-F1
#
_entry.id   AF-A0A848UVJ8-F1
#
_cell.length_a   1.000
_cell.length_b   1.000
_cell.length_c   1.000
_cell.angle_alpha   90.00
_cell.angle_beta   90.00
_cell.angle_gamma   90.00
#
_symmetry.space_group_name_H-M   'P 1'
#
loop_
_entity.id
_entity.type
_entity.pdbx_description
1 polymer ?
#
loop_
_entity_poly.entity_id
_entity_poly.type
_entity_poly.pdbx_seq_one_letter_code
_entity_poly.pdbx_strand_id
1 'polypeptide(L)'
;MKFKFLLLSVSALVCFGFVSLLSSPEKVAEYSPRESDKIASSAEGMEWIYKKLRGNLETGEIEPQDWYEVRNAAMDHKRSQGANRALDLGWIEMGPDNIGGRTRALLIMDDMNVFAGSCSGGLWKSTNGVNSW
;
A
#
# COMPACT_ATOMS: atom_id res chain seq x y z
N MET A 1 -59.28 -55.15 -18.50
CA MET A 1 -59.22 -53.71 -18.82
C MET A 1 -58.44 -52.89 -17.78
N LYS A 2 -58.56 -53.17 -16.47
CA LYS A 2 -57.95 -52.38 -15.38
C LYS A 2 -56.40 -52.28 -15.38
N PHE A 3 -55.68 -53.31 -15.83
CA PHE A 3 -54.19 -53.31 -15.83
C PHE A 3 -53.57 -52.39 -16.90
N LYS A 4 -54.24 -52.22 -18.05
CA LYS A 4 -53.77 -51.32 -19.13
C LYS A 4 -53.90 -49.85 -18.74
N PHE A 5 -54.92 -49.49 -17.96
CA PHE A 5 -55.09 -48.14 -17.43
C PHE A 5 -54.05 -47.79 -16.35
N LEU A 6 -53.58 -48.78 -15.58
CA LEU A 6 -52.53 -48.59 -14.57
C LEU A 6 -51.15 -48.32 -15.20
N LEU A 7 -50.80 -49.02 -16.28
CA LEU A 7 -49.54 -48.77 -17.00
C LEU A 7 -49.51 -47.39 -17.68
N LEU A 8 -50.66 -46.95 -18.20
CA LEU A 8 -50.80 -45.63 -18.82
C LEU A 8 -50.67 -44.49 -17.79
N SER A 9 -51.21 -44.65 -16.58
CA SER A 9 -51.09 -43.63 -15.52
C SER A 9 -49.67 -43.52 -14.95
N VAL A 10 -48.96 -44.65 -14.82
CA VAL A 10 -47.56 -44.65 -14.37
C VAL A 10 -46.65 -43.99 -15.42
N SER A 11 -46.84 -44.30 -16.69
CA SER A 11 -46.09 -43.66 -17.79
C SER A 11 -46.34 -42.15 -17.84
N ALA A 12 -47.60 -41.72 -17.66
CA ALA A 12 -47.94 -40.30 -17.60
C ALA A 12 -47.26 -39.57 -16.42
N LEU A 13 -47.18 -40.20 -15.24
CA LEU A 13 -46.49 -39.64 -14.08
C LEU A 13 -44.98 -39.52 -14.30
N VAL A 14 -44.35 -40.53 -14.93
CA VAL A 14 -42.92 -40.50 -15.25
C VAL A 14 -42.62 -39.41 -16.29
N CYS A 15 -43.45 -39.29 -17.33
CA CYS A 15 -43.31 -38.23 -18.32
C CYS A 15 -43.49 -36.84 -17.71
N PHE A 16 -44.46 -36.66 -16.79
CA PHE A 16 -44.68 -35.38 -16.13
C PHE A 16 -43.50 -35.00 -15.22
N GLY A 17 -42.95 -35.96 -14.47
CA GLY A 17 -41.75 -35.75 -13.66
C GLY A 17 -40.52 -35.40 -14.51
N PHE A 18 -40.34 -36.06 -15.66
CA PHE A 18 -39.22 -35.79 -16.56
C PHE A 18 -39.30 -34.41 -17.23
N VAL A 19 -40.50 -33.99 -17.65
CA VAL A 19 -40.73 -32.65 -18.21
C VAL A 19 -40.48 -31.57 -17.15
N SER A 20 -40.89 -31.81 -15.89
CA SER A 20 -40.61 -30.87 -14.80
C SER A 20 -39.11 -30.74 -14.50
N LEU A 21 -38.34 -31.83 -14.65
CA LEU A 21 -36.89 -31.80 -14.45
C LEU A 21 -36.18 -31.03 -15.57
N LEU A 22 -36.59 -31.24 -16.82
CA LEU A 22 -36.07 -30.51 -18.00
C LEU A 22 -36.44 -29.03 -18.00
N SER A 23 -37.51 -28.64 -17.32
CA SER A 23 -38.01 -27.25 -17.28
C SER A 23 -37.40 -26.42 -16.16
N SER A 24 -36.39 -26.91 -15.44
CA SER A 24 -35.74 -26.15 -14.37
C SER A 24 -34.94 -24.98 -14.97
N PRO A 25 -35.36 -23.72 -14.77
CA PRO A 25 -34.62 -22.58 -15.32
C PRO A 25 -33.27 -22.45 -14.61
N GLU A 26 -32.21 -22.25 -15.38
CA GLU A 26 -30.86 -22.01 -14.88
C GLU A 26 -30.86 -20.71 -14.06
N LYS A 27 -30.48 -20.78 -12.78
CA LYS A 27 -30.40 -19.60 -11.90
C LYS A 27 -29.20 -18.75 -12.29
N VAL A 28 -29.40 -17.80 -13.20
CA VAL A 28 -28.40 -16.78 -13.51
C VAL A 28 -28.39 -15.75 -12.39
N ALA A 29 -27.21 -15.46 -11.83
CA ALA A 29 -27.06 -14.44 -10.80
C ALA A 29 -27.34 -13.06 -11.41
N GLU A 30 -28.47 -12.47 -11.07
CA GLU A 30 -28.83 -11.12 -11.50
C GLU A 30 -27.99 -10.10 -10.72
N TYR A 31 -27.22 -9.29 -11.44
CA TYR A 31 -26.42 -8.23 -10.83
C TYR A 31 -27.32 -7.10 -10.34
N SER A 32 -27.30 -6.85 -9.03
CA SER A 32 -27.85 -5.64 -8.43
C SER A 32 -26.69 -4.68 -8.12
N PRO A 33 -26.66 -3.48 -8.71
CA PRO A 33 -25.66 -2.47 -8.36
C PRO A 33 -25.75 -2.13 -6.87
N ARG A 34 -24.60 -2.04 -6.18
CA ARG A 34 -24.59 -1.50 -4.82
C ARG A 34 -24.96 -0.04 -4.88
N GLU A 35 -26.03 0.36 -4.20
CA GLU A 35 -26.27 1.77 -3.92
C GLU A 35 -25.09 2.28 -3.07
N SER A 36 -24.31 3.21 -3.63
CA SER A 36 -23.35 3.95 -2.85
C SER A 36 -24.13 4.92 -1.98
N ASP A 37 -24.05 4.77 -0.66
CA ASP A 37 -24.50 5.82 0.26
C ASP A 37 -23.88 7.14 -0.19
N LYS A 38 -24.72 8.06 -0.67
CA LYS A 38 -24.28 9.43 -0.91
C LYS A 38 -23.90 9.96 0.46
N ILE A 39 -22.60 9.98 0.77
CA ILE A 39 -22.08 10.63 1.98
C ILE A 39 -22.64 12.05 1.92
N ALA A 40 -23.58 12.36 2.82
CA ALA A 40 -24.25 13.64 2.83
C ALA A 40 -23.19 14.72 3.09
N SER A 41 -22.75 15.37 2.02
CA SER A 41 -21.85 16.52 2.08
C SER A 41 -22.71 17.75 2.35
N SER A 42 -23.29 17.83 3.56
CA SER A 42 -23.99 19.01 4.01
C SER A 42 -22.99 20.01 4.57
N ALA A 43 -23.27 21.31 4.41
CA ALA A 43 -22.44 22.37 4.97
C ALA A 43 -22.30 22.22 6.51
N GLU A 44 -23.37 21.80 7.17
CA GLU A 44 -23.41 21.55 8.62
C GLU A 44 -22.49 20.38 9.04
N GLY A 45 -22.49 19.27 8.29
CA GLY A 45 -21.59 18.15 8.56
C GLY A 45 -20.12 18.53 8.36
N MET A 46 -19.85 19.38 7.37
CA MET A 46 -18.51 19.90 7.13
C MET A 46 -18.05 20.86 8.23
N GLU A 47 -18.93 21.74 8.72
CA GLU A 47 -18.65 22.63 9.85
C GLU A 47 -18.29 21.84 11.11
N TRP A 48 -19.07 20.80 11.43
CA TRP A 48 -18.77 19.90 12.55
C TRP A 48 -17.39 19.26 12.44
N ILE A 49 -17.02 18.74 11.26
CA ILE A 49 -15.68 18.15 11.03
C ILE A 49 -14.60 19.21 11.24
N TYR A 50 -14.78 20.42 10.70
CA TYR A 50 -13.78 21.48 10.82
C TYR A 50 -13.59 21.92 12.27
N LYS A 51 -14.66 22.09 13.04
CA LYS A 51 -14.56 22.40 14.48
C LYS A 51 -13.84 21.30 15.25
N LYS A 52 -14.08 20.03 14.92
CA LYS A 52 -13.36 18.92 15.57
C LYS A 52 -11.87 18.88 15.23
N LEU A 53 -11.49 19.29 14.03
CA LEU A 53 -10.10 19.24 13.57
C LEU A 53 -9.30 20.49 13.92
N ARG A 54 -9.96 21.65 14.01
CA ARG A 54 -9.32 22.96 14.08
C ARG A 54 -9.89 23.89 15.16
N GLY A 55 -10.93 23.46 15.87
CA GLY A 55 -11.50 24.24 16.95
C GLY A 55 -10.53 24.31 18.12
N ASN A 56 -10.59 25.43 18.84
CA ASN A 56 -9.85 25.66 20.06
C ASN A 56 -10.21 24.60 21.11
N LEU A 57 -9.27 24.21 21.96
CA LEU A 57 -9.52 23.21 23.01
C LEU A 57 -10.51 23.70 24.07
N GLU A 58 -10.57 25.01 24.33
CA GLU A 58 -11.40 25.57 25.39
C GLU A 58 -12.82 25.89 24.90
N THR A 59 -12.94 26.48 23.71
CA THR A 59 -14.24 26.95 23.18
C THR A 59 -14.88 25.98 22.20
N GLY A 60 -14.10 25.08 21.58
CA GLY A 60 -14.56 24.17 20.53
C GLY A 60 -14.91 24.87 19.21
N GLU A 61 -14.72 26.18 19.13
CA GLU A 61 -15.01 27.01 17.96
C GLU A 61 -13.71 27.38 17.25
N ILE A 62 -13.81 27.91 16.02
CA ILE A 62 -12.66 28.36 15.26
C ILE A 62 -12.61 29.89 15.34
N GLU A 63 -11.82 30.43 16.26
CA GLU A 63 -11.64 31.86 16.39
C GLU A 63 -10.73 32.44 15.28
N PRO A 64 -10.94 33.71 14.87
CA PRO A 64 -10.02 34.39 13.97
C PRO A 64 -8.60 34.52 14.52
N GLN A 65 -8.44 34.56 15.85
CA GLN A 65 -7.15 34.73 16.51
C GLN A 65 -6.25 33.50 16.34
N ASP A 66 -6.82 32.30 16.48
CA ASP A 66 -6.14 31.01 16.31
C ASP A 66 -5.48 30.89 14.93
N TRP A 67 -6.10 31.47 13.89
CA TRP A 67 -5.51 31.53 12.56
C TRP A 67 -4.21 32.33 12.49
N TYR A 68 -4.15 33.45 13.21
CA TYR A 68 -2.92 34.27 13.27
C TYR A 68 -1.83 33.54 14.05
N GLU A 69 -2.19 32.87 15.14
CA GLU A 69 -1.26 32.09 15.96
C GLU A 69 -0.68 30.91 15.20
N VAL A 70 -1.52 30.09 14.57
CA VAL A 70 -1.08 28.97 13.72
C VAL A 70 -0.22 29.47 12.57
N ARG A 71 -0.59 30.58 11.93
CA ARG A 71 0.22 31.17 10.85
C ARG A 71 1.59 31.60 11.35
N ASN A 72 1.66 32.27 12.50
CA ASN A 72 2.93 32.72 13.08
C ASN A 72 3.80 31.52 13.49
N ALA A 73 3.22 30.52 14.17
CA ALA A 73 3.92 29.29 14.54
C ALA A 73 4.46 28.54 13.32
N ALA A 74 3.69 28.44 12.23
CA ALA A 74 4.15 27.83 10.99
C ALA A 74 5.29 28.61 10.33
N MET A 75 5.22 29.95 10.34
CA MET A 75 6.28 30.82 9.82
C MET A 75 7.56 30.72 10.65
N ASP A 76 7.45 30.67 11.97
CA ASP A 76 8.57 30.51 12.89
C ASP A 76 9.20 29.12 12.77
N HIS A 77 8.38 28.07 12.64
CA HIS A 77 8.86 26.73 12.33
C HIS A 77 9.64 26.71 11.00
N LYS A 78 9.09 27.32 9.95
CA LYS A 78 9.77 27.42 8.65
C LYS A 78 11.09 28.21 8.73
N ARG A 79 11.18 29.24 9.56
CA ARG A 79 12.41 30.02 9.80
C ARG A 79 13.45 29.22 10.58
N SER A 80 13.02 28.45 11.58
CA SER A 80 13.89 27.58 12.40
C SER A 80 14.46 26.40 11.60
N GLN A 81 13.74 25.93 10.59
CA GLN A 81 14.15 24.91 9.62
C GLN A 81 15.11 25.50 8.57
N GLY A 82 16.19 26.14 9.01
CA GLY A 82 17.18 26.83 8.19
C GLY A 82 17.71 26.00 7.01
N ALA A 83 18.40 26.67 6.08
CA ALA A 83 18.78 26.21 4.73
C ALA A 83 19.42 24.81 4.61
N ASN A 84 19.88 24.21 5.70
CA ASN A 84 20.42 22.86 5.71
C ASN A 84 19.31 21.82 5.99
N ARG A 85 18.52 21.56 4.95
CA ARG A 85 17.57 20.41 4.90
C ARG A 85 18.28 19.09 4.59
N ALA A 86 19.62 19.12 4.46
CA ALA A 86 20.41 17.92 4.42
C ALA A 86 20.32 17.29 5.80
N LEU A 87 19.49 16.24 5.90
CA LEU A 87 19.66 15.25 6.96
C LEU A 87 21.15 14.88 6.95
N ASP A 88 21.83 14.98 8.08
CA ASP A 88 23.21 14.53 8.25
C ASP A 88 23.24 13.00 8.19
N LEU A 89 22.91 12.47 7.01
CA LEU A 89 22.91 11.05 6.71
C LEU A 89 24.37 10.68 6.45
N GLY A 90 25.02 10.21 7.51
CA GLY A 90 26.30 9.54 7.42
C GLY A 90 26.12 8.23 6.65
N TRP A 91 26.69 8.18 5.44
CA TRP A 91 26.84 6.91 4.72
C TRP A 91 28.04 6.17 5.31
N ILE A 92 27.82 4.93 5.73
CA ILE A 92 28.89 4.03 6.17
C ILE A 92 28.99 2.95 5.09
N GLU A 93 30.12 2.94 4.39
CA GLU A 93 30.44 1.86 3.45
C GLU A 93 30.64 0.56 4.25
N MET A 94 29.89 -0.48 3.93
CA MET A 94 30.00 -1.78 4.61
C MET A 94 31.15 -2.65 4.06
N GLY A 95 31.93 -2.11 3.12
CA GLY A 95 33.00 -2.82 2.45
C GLY A 95 32.53 -4.04 1.64
N PRO A 96 33.46 -4.76 1.00
CA PRO A 96 33.37 -6.20 0.75
C PRO A 96 33.81 -7.02 1.99
N ASP A 97 34.13 -6.38 3.12
CA ASP A 97 34.82 -6.95 4.28
C ASP A 97 34.06 -8.09 4.97
N ASN A 98 32.72 -8.10 4.92
CA ASN A 98 31.90 -9.18 5.51
C ASN A 98 31.07 -9.98 4.50
N ILE A 99 30.97 -9.53 3.24
CA ILE A 99 30.21 -10.23 2.19
C ILE A 99 31.14 -10.60 1.04
N GLY A 100 31.48 -11.88 0.99
CA GLY A 100 32.23 -12.44 -0.14
C GLY A 100 31.46 -12.34 -1.45
N GLY A 101 32.17 -12.07 -2.54
CA GLY A 101 31.62 -11.99 -3.89
C GLY A 101 32.64 -12.35 -4.95
N ARG A 102 32.22 -12.36 -6.22
CA ARG A 102 33.11 -12.71 -7.34
C ARG A 102 33.98 -11.51 -7.74
N THR A 103 35.26 -11.57 -7.37
CA THR A 103 36.30 -10.63 -7.81
C THR A 103 36.76 -10.96 -9.23
N ARG A 104 36.87 -9.95 -10.10
CA ARG A 104 37.34 -10.09 -11.49
C ARG A 104 38.75 -9.53 -11.70
N ALA A 105 39.14 -8.54 -10.90
CA ALA A 105 40.45 -7.91 -11.02
C ALA A 105 41.00 -7.55 -9.64
N LEU A 106 42.32 -7.71 -9.50
CA LEU A 106 43.08 -7.26 -8.34
C LEU A 106 44.33 -6.52 -8.87
N LEU A 107 44.56 -5.31 -8.36
CA LEU A 107 45.75 -4.52 -8.68
C LEU A 107 46.45 -4.14 -7.39
N ILE A 108 47.69 -4.59 -7.25
CA ILE A 108 48.58 -4.22 -6.14
C ILE A 108 49.47 -3.10 -6.65
N MET A 109 49.29 -1.90 -6.10
CA MET A 109 50.10 -0.73 -6.46
C MET A 109 51.37 -0.67 -5.61
N ASP A 110 51.21 -0.88 -4.29
CA ASP A 110 52.27 -1.01 -3.30
C ASP A 110 51.76 -1.83 -2.11
N ASP A 111 52.58 -1.98 -1.06
CA ASP A 111 52.27 -2.79 0.14
C ASP A 111 51.01 -2.31 0.88
N MET A 112 50.59 -1.06 0.68
CA MET A 112 49.47 -0.44 1.39
C MET A 112 48.26 -0.23 0.49
N ASN A 113 48.48 0.13 -0.78
CA ASN A 113 47.46 0.51 -1.75
C ASN A 113 47.12 -0.67 -2.68
N VAL A 114 45.93 -1.22 -2.49
CA VAL A 114 45.42 -2.33 -3.30
C VAL A 114 44.01 -2.03 -3.78
N PHE A 115 43.73 -2.34 -5.04
CA PHE A 115 42.41 -2.18 -5.66
C PHE A 115 41.80 -3.53 -6.01
N ALA A 116 40.51 -3.72 -5.72
CA ALA A 116 39.76 -4.91 -6.09
C ALA A 116 38.50 -4.55 -6.89
N GLY A 117 38.35 -5.17 -8.07
CA GLY A 117 37.17 -5.04 -8.91
C GLY A 117 36.23 -6.22 -8.75
N SER A 118 35.00 -5.97 -8.30
CA SER A 118 33.93 -6.96 -8.19
C SER A 118 33.09 -7.02 -9.47
N CYS A 119 32.46 -8.17 -9.75
CA CYS A 119 31.57 -8.29 -10.91
C CYS A 119 30.27 -7.49 -10.77
N SER A 120 29.78 -7.30 -9.55
CA SER A 120 28.51 -6.60 -9.26
C SER A 120 28.61 -5.57 -8.15
N GLY A 121 29.73 -5.54 -7.41
CA GLY A 121 29.95 -4.66 -6.26
C GLY A 121 30.91 -3.49 -6.52
N GLY A 122 31.23 -3.17 -7.78
CA GLY A 122 32.08 -2.01 -8.10
C GLY A 122 33.57 -2.19 -7.85
N LEU A 123 34.27 -1.08 -7.57
CA LEU A 123 35.72 -0.99 -7.36
C LEU A 123 36.00 -0.57 -5.91
N TRP A 124 36.89 -1.30 -5.26
CA TRP A 124 37.26 -1.10 -3.86
C TRP A 124 38.73 -0.73 -3.74
N LYS A 125 39.08 0.06 -2.74
CA LYS A 125 40.46 0.50 -2.49
C LYS A 125 40.84 0.32 -1.02
N SER A 126 41.77 -0.58 -0.76
CA SER A 126 42.45 -0.63 0.52
C SER A 126 43.66 0.31 0.53
N THR A 127 43.91 0.94 1.68
CA THR A 127 45.09 1.79 1.96
C THR A 127 45.90 1.31 3.16
N ASN A 128 45.58 0.13 3.68
CA ASN A 128 46.19 -0.45 4.88
C ASN A 128 46.59 -1.91 4.68
N GLY A 129 47.01 -2.27 3.46
CA GLY A 129 47.50 -3.62 3.16
C GLY A 129 46.38 -4.67 3.19
N VAL A 130 45.19 -4.31 2.69
CA VAL A 130 44.02 -5.21 2.57
C VAL A 130 43.40 -5.60 3.92
N ASN A 131 43.74 -4.89 5.01
CA ASN A 131 43.08 -5.10 6.31
C ASN A 131 41.65 -4.55 6.36
N SER A 132 41.37 -3.48 5.60
CA SER A 132 40.03 -2.96 5.34
C SER A 132 39.94 -2.35 3.93
N TRP A 133 38.73 -2.20 3.42
CA TRP A 133 38.44 -1.70 2.07
C TRP A 133 37.56 -0.45 2.03
#